data_AF-A0A3A4KJQ2-F1
#
_entry.id   AF-A0A3A4KJQ2-F1
#
_cell.length_a   1.000
_cell.length_b   1.000
_cell.length_c   1.000
_cell.angle_alpha   90.00
_cell.angle_beta   90.00
_cell.angle_gamma   90.00
#
_symmetry.space_group_name_H-M   'P 1'
#
loop_
_entity.id
_entity.type
_entity.pdbx_description
1 polymer ?
#
loop_
_entity_poly.entity_id
_entity_poly.type
_entity_poly.pdbx_seq_one_letter_code
_entity_poly.pdbx_strand_id
1 'polypeptide(L)'
;MIKKILVLLGGLTVLALIVYVAQSRREAVRPETTPDLVGPVYDPTKPFACGGSMALDLEGKTVDLAEGEAFSAGGDCRLVLRNFAVKAPVAVSAGGDAVVVLEGGTFEGTQAAVSVGGNATLEVRGAALIGSIQRSGEARIVGLPEEEKRDETLDMSRRWGKGACDGVVACYKNAGEFGRISGRVEIDIDGKGAGTNPLYVAGQAPAAVKTCLIENAGKKHLAGYDGPAGKLICEYSGTLTQETEMMTWSPAFLTAEPNQP
;
A
#
# COMPACT_ATOMS: atom_id res chain seq x y z
N MET A 1 -18.94 -26.96 -52.02
CA MET A 1 -19.58 -25.81 -51.34
C MET A 1 -20.19 -26.11 -49.97
N ILE A 2 -20.11 -27.34 -49.42
CA ILE A 2 -20.82 -27.72 -48.19
C ILE A 2 -20.02 -27.48 -46.90
N LYS A 3 -18.69 -27.28 -46.96
CA LYS A 3 -17.83 -27.10 -45.77
C LYS A 3 -17.89 -25.71 -45.10
N LYS A 4 -18.44 -24.68 -45.76
CA LYS A 4 -18.48 -23.31 -45.20
C LYS A 4 -19.68 -23.05 -44.26
N ILE A 5 -20.71 -23.89 -44.29
CA ILE A 5 -21.93 -23.69 -43.49
C ILE A 5 -21.76 -24.25 -42.05
N LEU A 6 -20.85 -25.22 -41.83
CA LEU A 6 -20.69 -25.85 -40.52
C LEU A 6 -19.95 -24.97 -39.48
N VAL A 7 -19.15 -23.99 -39.92
CA VAL A 7 -18.37 -23.11 -39.02
C VAL A 7 -19.24 -22.01 -38.39
N LEU A 8 -20.33 -21.61 -39.06
CA LEU A 8 -21.24 -20.56 -38.57
C LEU A 8 -22.14 -21.04 -37.43
N LEU A 9 -22.50 -22.32 -37.38
CA LEU A 9 -23.36 -22.88 -36.33
C LEU A 9 -22.60 -23.12 -35.00
N GLY A 10 -21.31 -23.48 -35.05
CA GLY A 10 -20.50 -23.68 -33.84
C GLY A 10 -20.06 -22.38 -33.13
N GLY A 11 -19.93 -21.28 -33.88
CA GLY A 11 -19.56 -19.98 -33.32
C GLY A 11 -20.68 -19.34 -32.49
N LEU A 12 -21.94 -19.54 -32.88
CA LEU A 12 -23.09 -18.94 -32.18
C LEU A 12 -23.32 -19.57 -30.80
N THR A 13 -23.05 -20.87 -30.64
CA THR A 13 -23.20 -21.56 -29.34
C THR A 13 -22.15 -21.14 -28.32
N VAL A 14 -20.92 -20.82 -28.75
CA VAL A 14 -19.85 -20.38 -27.86
C VAL A 14 -20.09 -18.95 -27.36
N LEU A 15 -20.57 -18.06 -28.23
CA LEU A 15 -20.94 -16.69 -27.84
C LEU A 15 -22.13 -16.66 -26.85
N ALA A 16 -23.14 -17.51 -27.06
CA ALA A 16 -24.25 -17.63 -26.11
C ALA A 16 -23.80 -18.14 -24.73
N LEU A 17 -22.85 -19.07 -24.68
CA LEU A 17 -22.30 -19.57 -23.42
C LEU A 17 -21.46 -18.50 -22.68
N ILE A 18 -20.66 -17.71 -23.41
CA ILE A 18 -19.86 -16.63 -22.82
C ILE A 18 -20.76 -15.53 -22.25
N VAL A 19 -21.84 -15.17 -22.95
CA VAL A 19 -22.82 -14.19 -22.45
C VAL A 19 -23.61 -14.74 -21.26
N TYR A 20 -23.96 -16.03 -21.26
CA TYR A 20 -24.65 -16.67 -20.13
C TYR A 20 -23.78 -16.71 -18.86
N VAL A 21 -22.49 -17.05 -18.98
CA VAL A 21 -21.54 -17.04 -17.85
C VAL A 21 -21.22 -15.62 -17.37
N ALA A 22 -21.25 -14.61 -18.27
CA ALA A 22 -21.11 -13.21 -17.88
C ALA A 22 -22.35 -12.65 -17.19
N GLN A 23 -23.55 -13.12 -17.53
CA GLN A 23 -24.80 -12.71 -16.87
C GLN A 23 -25.03 -13.44 -15.54
N SER A 24 -24.63 -14.71 -15.40
CA SER A 24 -24.81 -15.45 -14.14
C SER A 24 -23.87 -15.00 -13.01
N ARG A 25 -22.88 -14.13 -13.29
CA ARG A 25 -22.09 -13.44 -12.25
C ARG A 25 -22.66 -12.07 -11.86
N ARG A 26 -23.74 -11.63 -12.50
CA ARG A 26 -24.58 -10.53 -12.02
C ARG A 26 -25.76 -11.08 -11.23
N GLU A 27 -25.50 -12.00 -10.30
CA GLU A 27 -26.28 -11.96 -9.07
C GLU A 27 -25.94 -10.60 -8.46
N ALA A 28 -26.79 -9.62 -8.76
CA ALA A 28 -26.88 -8.42 -7.96
C ALA A 28 -26.85 -8.92 -6.52
N VAL A 29 -25.78 -8.58 -5.81
CA VAL A 29 -25.76 -8.62 -4.36
C VAL A 29 -27.00 -7.82 -3.99
N ARG A 30 -28.11 -8.53 -3.74
CA ARG A 30 -29.28 -7.94 -3.14
C ARG A 30 -28.70 -7.34 -1.87
N PRO A 31 -28.80 -6.01 -1.65
CA PRO A 31 -28.56 -5.51 -0.32
C PRO A 31 -29.52 -6.31 0.54
N GLU A 32 -29.00 -7.27 1.29
CA GLU A 32 -29.74 -7.85 2.40
C GLU A 32 -30.19 -6.62 3.15
N THR A 33 -31.51 -6.40 3.12
CA THR A 33 -32.13 -5.33 3.87
C THR A 33 -31.89 -5.78 5.29
N THR A 34 -30.77 -5.31 5.85
CA THR A 34 -30.39 -5.58 7.22
C THR A 34 -31.64 -5.26 8.01
N PRO A 35 -32.16 -6.20 8.83
CA PRO A 35 -33.30 -5.89 9.68
C PRO A 35 -33.02 -4.55 10.33
N ASP A 36 -34.03 -3.70 10.39
CA ASP A 36 -34.02 -2.35 10.97
C ASP A 36 -33.56 -2.48 12.43
N LEU A 37 -32.26 -2.68 12.59
CA LEU A 37 -31.55 -2.75 13.84
C LEU A 37 -31.64 -1.31 14.28
N VAL A 38 -32.62 -1.04 15.13
CA VAL A 38 -32.58 0.13 16.00
C VAL A 38 -31.27 0.01 16.74
N GLY A 39 -30.23 0.61 16.14
CA GLY A 39 -28.89 0.57 16.65
C GLY A 39 -28.90 1.17 18.05
N PRO A 40 -27.89 0.85 18.88
CA PRO A 40 -27.73 1.55 20.14
C PRO A 40 -27.84 3.06 19.89
N VAL A 41 -28.69 3.74 20.66
CA VAL A 41 -28.87 5.19 20.56
C VAL A 41 -27.49 5.83 20.75
N TYR A 42 -26.91 6.34 19.66
CA TYR A 42 -25.62 7.00 19.70
C TYR A 42 -25.73 8.35 20.39
N ASP A 43 -24.90 8.57 21.42
CA ASP A 43 -24.78 9.83 22.16
C ASP A 43 -23.60 10.65 21.59
N PRO A 44 -23.86 11.75 20.86
CA PRO A 44 -22.80 12.54 20.20
C PRO A 44 -21.92 13.32 21.19
N THR A 45 -22.23 13.27 22.49
CA THR A 45 -21.44 13.92 23.54
C THR A 45 -20.39 12.99 24.15
N LYS A 46 -20.31 11.73 23.67
CA LYS A 46 -19.40 10.71 24.20
C LYS A 46 -18.64 10.00 23.10
N PRO A 47 -17.42 9.52 23.40
CA PRO A 47 -16.70 8.59 22.54
C PRO A 47 -17.55 7.37 22.17
N PHE A 48 -17.48 6.97 20.90
CA PHE A 48 -18.06 5.73 20.42
C PHE A 48 -17.00 4.66 20.26
N ALA A 49 -17.28 3.44 20.71
CA ALA A 49 -16.39 2.30 20.55
C ALA A 49 -17.11 1.14 19.86
N CYS A 50 -16.52 0.64 18.79
CA CYS A 50 -16.90 -0.59 18.11
C CYS A 50 -15.78 -1.62 18.26
N GLY A 51 -16.12 -2.83 18.69
CA GLY A 51 -15.12 -3.85 19.00
C GLY A 51 -15.61 -5.26 18.68
N GLY A 52 -14.71 -6.24 18.78
CA GLY A 52 -15.02 -7.64 18.47
C GLY A 52 -15.42 -7.79 17.01
N SER A 53 -16.47 -8.57 16.73
CA SER A 53 -16.95 -8.83 15.36
C SER A 53 -18.25 -8.06 15.03
N MET A 54 -18.43 -6.89 15.64
CA MET A 54 -19.63 -6.06 15.43
C MET A 54 -19.67 -5.45 14.03
N ALA A 55 -20.88 -5.23 13.52
CA ALA A 55 -21.12 -4.46 12.30
C ALA A 55 -22.13 -3.36 12.61
N LEU A 56 -21.75 -2.10 12.38
CA LEU A 56 -22.54 -0.93 12.72
C LEU A 56 -22.53 0.06 11.56
N ASP A 57 -23.70 0.58 11.24
CA ASP A 57 -23.91 1.64 10.25
C ASP A 57 -24.56 2.83 10.98
N LEU A 58 -23.79 3.90 11.12
CA LEU A 58 -24.24 5.11 11.79
C LEU A 58 -24.43 6.20 10.75
N GLU A 59 -25.62 6.77 10.73
CA GLU A 59 -25.92 7.99 9.98
C GLU A 59 -26.04 9.14 10.98
N GLY A 60 -25.39 10.27 10.70
CA GLY A 60 -25.06 11.15 11.81
C GLY A 60 -24.90 12.63 11.57
N LYS A 61 -24.57 13.22 12.71
CA LYS A 61 -24.82 14.58 13.17
C LYS A 61 -23.48 15.26 13.50
N THR A 62 -23.52 16.39 14.19
CA THR A 62 -22.33 17.02 14.77
C THR A 62 -21.86 16.28 16.03
N VAL A 63 -20.58 15.95 16.08
CA VAL A 63 -19.87 15.41 17.24
C VAL A 63 -18.74 16.38 17.57
N ASP A 64 -18.75 16.90 18.78
CA ASP A 64 -17.73 17.85 19.25
C ASP A 64 -17.25 17.41 20.63
N LEU A 65 -16.05 16.82 20.67
CA LEU A 65 -15.42 16.32 21.87
C LEU A 65 -14.15 17.11 22.15
N ALA A 66 -14.03 17.62 23.39
CA ALA A 66 -12.81 18.32 23.81
C ALA A 66 -11.62 17.37 24.04
N GLU A 67 -11.90 16.10 24.35
CA GLU A 67 -10.91 15.10 24.77
C GLU A 67 -11.20 13.73 24.14
N GLY A 68 -10.15 12.93 23.95
CA GLY A 68 -10.24 11.53 23.50
C GLY A 68 -10.47 11.32 22.00
N GLU A 69 -10.90 10.10 21.67
CA GLU A 69 -11.26 9.68 20.32
C GLU A 69 -12.78 9.82 20.13
N ALA A 70 -13.24 10.36 18.99
CA ALA A 70 -14.69 10.39 18.72
C ALA A 70 -15.24 9.02 18.31
N PHE A 71 -14.54 8.33 17.41
CA PHE A 71 -14.88 6.96 17.00
C PHE A 71 -13.66 6.07 17.12
N SER A 72 -13.80 4.95 17.82
CA SER A 72 -12.77 3.92 17.98
C SER A 72 -13.30 2.59 17.45
N ALA A 73 -12.55 1.95 16.55
CA ALA A 73 -12.88 0.65 15.97
C ALA A 73 -11.73 -0.34 16.19
N GLY A 74 -12.01 -1.50 16.79
CA GLY A 74 -11.00 -2.53 17.06
C GLY A 74 -11.51 -3.95 16.82
N GLY A 75 -10.60 -4.93 16.89
CA GLY A 75 -10.93 -6.33 16.57
C GLY A 75 -11.25 -6.50 15.09
N ASP A 76 -12.34 -7.20 14.78
CA ASP A 76 -12.88 -7.40 13.42
C ASP A 76 -14.09 -6.48 13.14
N CYS A 77 -14.21 -5.36 13.88
CA CYS A 77 -15.34 -4.46 13.78
C CYS A 77 -15.49 -3.91 12.36
N ARG A 78 -16.72 -3.82 11.87
CA ARG A 78 -17.10 -3.11 10.64
C ARG A 78 -17.93 -1.88 11.00
N LEU A 79 -17.40 -0.69 10.76
CA LEU A 79 -18.05 0.57 11.11
C LEU A 79 -18.24 1.43 9.86
N VAL A 80 -19.48 1.81 9.56
CA VAL A 80 -19.80 2.80 8.51
C VAL A 80 -20.28 4.09 9.19
N LEU A 81 -19.67 5.22 8.85
CA LEU A 81 -20.00 6.55 9.34
C LEU A 81 -20.46 7.41 8.17
N ARG A 82 -21.75 7.77 8.12
CA ARG A 82 -22.34 8.56 7.03
C ARG A 82 -22.67 9.98 7.48
N ASN A 83 -22.16 10.95 6.72
CA ASN A 83 -22.48 12.38 6.82
C ASN A 83 -22.23 13.04 8.18
N PHE A 84 -21.20 12.59 8.91
CA PHE A 84 -20.85 13.19 10.20
C PHE A 84 -20.08 14.52 10.07
N ALA A 85 -20.24 15.40 11.06
CA ALA A 85 -19.38 16.56 11.27
C ALA A 85 -18.66 16.40 12.62
N VAL A 86 -17.42 15.93 12.60
CA VAL A 86 -16.67 15.51 13.79
C VAL A 86 -15.56 16.51 14.10
N LYS A 87 -15.45 16.90 15.37
CA LYS A 87 -14.33 17.62 15.93
C LYS A 87 -13.88 16.94 17.22
N ALA A 88 -12.63 16.49 17.27
CA ALA A 88 -12.05 15.84 18.44
C ALA A 88 -10.52 15.95 18.42
N PRO A 89 -9.80 15.54 19.48
CA PRO A 89 -8.37 15.28 19.39
C PRO A 89 -8.02 14.23 18.33
N VAL A 90 -8.71 13.09 18.34
CA VAL A 90 -8.64 12.06 17.29
C VAL A 90 -10.04 11.81 16.75
N ALA A 91 -10.32 12.16 15.50
CA ALA A 91 -11.69 12.01 14.98
C ALA A 91 -12.06 10.55 14.72
N VAL A 92 -11.17 9.75 14.13
CA VAL A 92 -11.37 8.30 13.94
C VAL A 92 -10.10 7.53 14.29
N SER A 93 -10.24 6.48 15.11
CA SER A 93 -9.17 5.56 15.49
C SER A 93 -9.58 4.15 15.08
N ALA A 94 -8.71 3.42 14.39
CA ALA A 94 -8.96 2.06 13.92
C ALA A 94 -7.74 1.17 14.15
N GLY A 95 -7.96 -0.03 14.69
CA GLY A 95 -6.92 -1.02 14.97
C GLY A 95 -7.41 -2.46 14.82
N GLY A 96 -6.52 -3.43 15.05
CA GLY A 96 -6.82 -4.84 14.81
C GLY A 96 -6.99 -5.11 13.31
N ASP A 97 -8.07 -5.80 12.94
CA ASP A 97 -8.48 -6.12 11.57
C ASP A 97 -9.78 -5.35 11.20
N ALA A 98 -10.05 -4.23 11.90
CA ALA A 98 -11.27 -3.45 11.73
C ALA A 98 -11.37 -2.83 10.33
N VAL A 99 -12.60 -2.67 9.84
CA VAL A 99 -12.92 -1.99 8.59
C VAL A 99 -13.80 -0.78 8.89
N VAL A 100 -13.31 0.42 8.59
CA VAL A 100 -14.05 1.67 8.78
C VAL A 100 -14.31 2.33 7.44
N VAL A 101 -15.55 2.74 7.18
CA VAL A 101 -15.94 3.47 5.98
C VAL A 101 -16.46 4.85 6.38
N LEU A 102 -15.87 5.91 5.84
CA LEU A 102 -16.30 7.29 6.01
C LEU A 102 -17.02 7.74 4.75
N GLU A 103 -18.33 7.95 4.81
CA GLU A 103 -19.13 8.37 3.65
C GLU A 103 -19.63 9.80 3.83
N GLY A 104 -19.01 10.73 3.10
CA GLY A 104 -19.27 12.16 3.24
C GLY A 104 -18.88 12.73 4.60
N GLY A 105 -19.22 14.00 4.83
CA GLY A 105 -18.96 14.67 6.10
C GLY A 105 -17.55 15.24 6.26
N THR A 106 -17.25 15.70 7.47
CA THR A 106 -15.96 16.33 7.85
C THR A 106 -15.46 15.71 9.15
N PHE A 107 -14.19 15.32 9.17
CA PHE A 107 -13.52 14.71 10.31
C PHE A 107 -12.29 15.53 10.70
N GLU A 108 -12.44 16.41 11.69
CA GLU A 108 -11.41 17.31 12.19
C GLU A 108 -10.76 16.75 13.46
N GLY A 109 -9.44 16.57 13.40
CA GLY A 109 -8.62 16.05 14.48
C GLY A 109 -7.49 16.99 14.85
N THR A 110 -7.45 17.48 16.11
CA THR A 110 -6.35 18.36 16.54
C THR A 110 -5.02 17.62 16.74
N GLN A 111 -5.07 16.32 17.06
CA GLN A 111 -3.90 15.43 17.07
C GLN A 111 -3.84 14.63 15.76
N ALA A 112 -4.95 13.98 15.37
CA ALA A 112 -5.06 13.24 14.12
C ALA A 112 -6.51 13.25 13.61
N ALA A 113 -6.71 13.57 12.33
CA ALA A 113 -8.00 13.36 11.69
C ALA A 113 -8.35 11.87 11.71
N VAL A 114 -7.37 11.02 11.38
CA VAL A 114 -7.51 9.57 11.48
C VAL A 114 -6.22 8.95 12.00
N SER A 115 -6.35 7.91 12.83
CA SER A 115 -5.25 7.08 13.30
C SER A 115 -5.57 5.62 13.01
N VAL A 116 -4.80 4.99 12.13
CA VAL A 116 -5.07 3.62 11.66
C VAL A 116 -3.84 2.73 11.92
N GLY A 117 -4.05 1.61 12.62
CA GLY A 117 -3.00 0.68 13.01
C GLY A 117 -3.36 -0.80 12.81
N GLY A 118 -2.42 -1.69 13.12
CA GLY A 118 -2.63 -3.14 12.96
C GLY A 118 -2.74 -3.52 11.48
N ASN A 119 -3.80 -4.25 11.12
CA ASN A 119 -4.18 -4.58 9.74
C ASN A 119 -5.50 -3.88 9.34
N ALA A 120 -5.91 -2.85 10.08
CA ALA A 120 -7.18 -2.19 9.84
C ALA A 120 -7.23 -1.52 8.46
N THR A 121 -8.44 -1.43 7.90
CA THR A 121 -8.70 -0.75 6.62
C THR A 121 -9.63 0.43 6.85
N LEU A 122 -9.20 1.61 6.42
CA LEU A 122 -10.02 2.82 6.37
C LEU A 122 -10.37 3.12 4.91
N GLU A 123 -11.66 3.26 4.61
CA GLU A 123 -12.16 3.67 3.30
C GLU A 123 -12.82 5.05 3.38
N VAL A 124 -12.38 5.98 2.54
CA VAL A 124 -12.87 7.36 2.50
C VAL A 124 -13.66 7.61 1.23
N ARG A 125 -14.99 7.75 1.35
CA ARG A 125 -15.92 8.01 0.26
C ARG A 125 -16.45 9.44 0.35
N GLY A 126 -15.67 10.40 -0.13
CA GLY A 126 -16.09 11.80 -0.19
C GLY A 126 -16.13 12.54 1.16
N ALA A 127 -15.54 11.98 2.21
CA ALA A 127 -15.36 12.68 3.48
C ALA A 127 -14.13 13.61 3.44
N ALA A 128 -14.21 14.77 4.09
CA ALA A 128 -13.09 15.68 4.27
C ALA A 128 -12.34 15.36 5.57
N LEU A 129 -11.06 15.04 5.47
CA LEU A 129 -10.18 14.83 6.64
C LEU A 129 -9.37 16.09 6.91
N ILE A 130 -9.51 16.68 8.11
CA ILE A 130 -8.83 17.91 8.50
C ILE A 130 -7.92 17.60 9.70
N GLY A 131 -6.63 17.49 9.45
CA GLY A 131 -5.64 17.13 10.47
C GLY A 131 -4.64 16.11 9.95
N SER A 132 -3.79 15.59 10.84
CA SER A 132 -2.81 14.58 10.46
C SER A 132 -3.48 13.22 10.19
N ILE A 133 -2.95 12.47 9.22
CA ILE A 133 -3.30 11.08 8.96
C ILE A 133 -2.18 10.23 9.54
N GLN A 134 -2.46 9.48 10.60
CA GLN A 134 -1.50 8.63 11.28
C GLN A 134 -1.70 7.18 10.87
N ARG A 135 -0.60 6.51 10.55
CA ARG A 135 -0.61 5.13 10.11
C ARG A 135 0.50 4.31 10.75
N SER A 136 0.18 3.09 11.16
CA SER A 136 1.13 2.13 11.71
C SER A 136 0.77 0.69 11.30
N GLY A 137 1.73 -0.24 11.43
CA GLY A 137 1.52 -1.63 11.05
C GLY A 137 1.31 -1.82 9.54
N GLU A 138 0.39 -2.71 9.19
CA GLU A 138 -0.03 -3.06 7.82
C GLU A 138 -1.39 -2.42 7.45
N ALA A 139 -1.77 -1.36 8.17
CA ALA A 139 -2.99 -0.61 7.93
C ALA A 139 -3.05 -0.04 6.51
N ARG A 140 -4.25 -0.02 5.94
CA ARG A 140 -4.53 0.50 4.58
C ARG A 140 -5.53 1.64 4.63
N ILE A 141 -5.30 2.65 3.81
CA ILE A 141 -6.23 3.77 3.63
C ILE A 141 -6.56 3.87 2.15
N VAL A 142 -7.84 3.73 1.82
CA VAL A 142 -8.35 3.81 0.44
C VAL A 142 -9.29 4.99 0.30
N GLY A 143 -9.44 5.51 -0.93
CA GLY A 143 -10.23 6.71 -1.22
C GLY A 143 -9.49 8.03 -1.00
N LEU A 144 -8.19 7.99 -0.72
CA LEU A 144 -7.30 9.15 -0.64
C LEU A 144 -6.15 8.99 -1.65
N PRO A 145 -6.17 9.70 -2.79
CA PRO A 145 -5.23 9.46 -3.89
C PRO A 145 -3.75 9.58 -3.50
N GLU A 146 -3.41 10.47 -2.56
CA GLU A 146 -2.02 10.63 -2.10
C GLU A 146 -1.56 9.45 -1.23
N GLU A 147 -2.45 8.94 -0.38
CA GLU A 147 -2.18 7.78 0.49
C GLU A 147 -2.08 6.50 -0.34
N GLU A 148 -2.96 6.33 -1.32
CA GLU A 148 -2.95 5.19 -2.26
C GLU A 148 -1.65 5.13 -3.06
N LYS A 149 -1.20 6.26 -3.63
CA LYS A 149 0.09 6.33 -4.34
C LYS A 149 1.27 5.93 -3.45
N ARG A 150 1.24 6.33 -2.17
CA ARG A 150 2.27 5.96 -1.21
C ARG A 150 2.23 4.46 -0.92
N ASP A 151 1.05 3.88 -0.79
CA ASP A 151 0.87 2.45 -0.54
C ASP A 151 1.30 1.60 -1.74
N GLU A 152 0.95 2.03 -2.96
CA GLU A 152 1.45 1.43 -4.20
C GLU A 152 2.98 1.49 -4.28
N THR A 153 3.58 2.63 -3.94
CA THR A 153 5.04 2.79 -3.90
C THR A 153 5.69 1.83 -2.91
N LEU A 154 5.11 1.68 -1.72
CA LEU A 154 5.62 0.76 -0.70
C LEU A 154 5.46 -0.70 -1.12
N ASP A 155 4.33 -1.08 -1.70
CA ASP A 155 4.08 -2.43 -2.19
C ASP A 155 5.05 -2.80 -3.32
N MET A 156 5.24 -1.88 -4.28
CA MET A 156 6.24 -2.03 -5.34
C MET A 156 7.65 -2.17 -4.76
N SER A 157 8.01 -1.34 -3.79
CA SER A 157 9.31 -1.41 -3.10
C SER A 157 9.50 -2.75 -2.38
N ARG A 158 8.46 -3.29 -1.72
CA ARG A 158 8.50 -4.60 -1.06
C ARG A 158 8.62 -5.75 -2.07
N ARG A 159 7.85 -5.70 -3.16
CA ARG A 159 7.80 -6.74 -4.19
C ARG A 159 9.09 -6.79 -5.02
N TRP A 160 9.61 -5.62 -5.40
CA TRP A 160 10.68 -5.50 -6.40
C TRP A 160 12.00 -4.98 -5.84
N GLY A 161 12.01 -4.35 -4.66
CA GLY A 161 13.23 -3.91 -3.99
C GLY A 161 14.06 -5.07 -3.44
N LYS A 162 13.44 -6.24 -3.21
CA LYS A 162 14.16 -7.43 -2.73
C LYS A 162 15.29 -7.80 -3.69
N GLY A 163 16.51 -7.88 -3.15
CA GLY A 163 17.70 -8.22 -3.92
C GLY A 163 18.41 -7.02 -4.58
N ALA A 164 17.92 -5.79 -4.36
CA ALA A 164 18.61 -4.57 -4.81
C ALA A 164 20.08 -4.54 -4.36
N CYS A 165 20.34 -5.03 -3.14
CA CYS A 165 21.67 -5.05 -2.54
C CYS A 165 22.48 -6.34 -2.76
N ASP A 166 21.98 -7.33 -3.51
CA ASP A 166 22.77 -8.56 -3.68
C ASP A 166 24.06 -8.25 -4.42
N GLY A 167 25.17 -8.79 -3.92
CA GLY A 167 26.50 -8.58 -4.48
C GLY A 167 27.33 -7.50 -3.80
N VAL A 168 26.73 -6.63 -2.98
CA VAL A 168 27.48 -5.56 -2.28
C VAL A 168 28.61 -6.15 -1.43
N VAL A 169 28.28 -7.09 -0.54
CA VAL A 169 29.27 -7.73 0.34
C VAL A 169 30.36 -8.46 -0.46
N ALA A 170 29.98 -9.17 -1.52
CA ALA A 170 30.93 -9.88 -2.38
C ALA A 170 31.93 -8.92 -3.02
N CYS A 171 31.49 -7.74 -3.47
CA CYS A 171 32.38 -6.72 -4.02
C CYS A 171 33.42 -6.21 -3.02
N TYR A 172 33.02 -5.96 -1.77
CA TYR A 172 33.96 -5.54 -0.72
C TYR A 172 34.93 -6.67 -0.35
N LYS A 173 34.42 -7.89 -0.12
CA LYS A 173 35.25 -9.04 0.25
C LYS A 173 36.28 -9.38 -0.83
N ASN A 174 35.88 -9.36 -2.11
CA ASN A 174 36.79 -9.62 -3.23
C ASN A 174 37.87 -8.54 -3.39
N ALA A 175 37.58 -7.31 -2.99
CA ALA A 175 38.54 -6.22 -2.98
C ALA A 175 39.45 -6.22 -1.74
N GLY A 176 39.18 -7.08 -0.74
CA GLY A 176 39.89 -7.06 0.54
C GLY A 176 39.59 -5.82 1.39
N GLU A 177 38.45 -5.17 1.15
CA GLU A 177 38.06 -3.92 1.80
C GLU A 177 37.13 -4.20 2.98
N PHE A 178 37.63 -3.95 4.19
CA PHE A 178 36.94 -4.22 5.47
C PHE A 178 36.86 -2.96 6.33
N GLY A 179 35.98 -2.98 7.32
CA GLY A 179 35.75 -1.90 8.27
C GLY A 179 34.37 -1.29 8.12
N ARG A 180 34.25 0.01 8.40
CA ARG A 180 32.98 0.74 8.26
C ARG A 180 32.75 1.02 6.79
N ILE A 181 31.64 0.52 6.25
CA ILE A 181 31.27 0.69 4.86
C ILE A 181 29.91 1.36 4.77
N SER A 182 29.74 2.20 3.76
CA SER A 182 28.46 2.81 3.44
C SER A 182 28.43 3.21 1.98
N GLY A 183 27.27 3.08 1.35
CA GLY A 183 27.07 3.54 0.00
C GLY A 183 25.64 3.47 -0.47
N ARG A 184 25.41 4.09 -1.62
CA ARG A 184 24.14 4.06 -2.35
C ARG A 184 24.41 3.77 -3.81
N VAL A 185 23.77 2.72 -4.32
CA VAL A 185 23.78 2.35 -5.74
C VAL A 185 22.36 2.48 -6.26
N GLU A 186 22.22 3.09 -7.43
CA GLU A 186 20.96 3.23 -8.15
C GLU A 186 21.05 2.56 -9.51
N ILE A 187 19.94 2.01 -9.98
CA ILE A 187 19.84 1.30 -11.25
C ILE A 187 18.47 1.61 -11.83
N ASP A 188 18.43 2.06 -13.06
CA ASP A 188 17.16 2.25 -13.75
C ASP A 188 16.65 0.88 -14.21
N ILE A 189 15.40 0.55 -13.91
CA ILE A 189 14.74 -0.69 -14.33
C ILE A 189 13.79 -0.36 -15.47
N ASP A 190 13.97 -1.01 -16.61
CA ASP A 190 13.09 -0.84 -17.76
C ASP A 190 11.75 -1.60 -17.60
N GLY A 191 10.82 -1.42 -18.54
CA GLY A 191 9.52 -2.10 -18.51
C GLY A 191 9.57 -3.62 -18.72
N LYS A 192 10.76 -4.22 -18.87
CA LYS A 192 10.99 -5.67 -18.92
C LYS A 192 11.69 -6.19 -17.67
N GLY A 193 11.99 -5.31 -16.70
CA GLY A 193 12.70 -5.65 -15.47
C GLY A 193 14.22 -5.67 -15.63
N ALA A 194 14.79 -5.24 -16.75
CA ALA A 194 16.22 -5.22 -16.96
C ALA A 194 16.86 -3.96 -16.34
N GLY A 195 17.96 -4.15 -15.61
CA GLY A 195 18.76 -3.07 -15.06
C GLY A 195 19.55 -2.33 -16.14
N THR A 196 19.49 -1.01 -16.11
CA THR A 196 20.16 -0.07 -17.01
C THR A 196 20.76 1.08 -16.20
N ASN A 197 21.74 1.78 -16.77
CA ASN A 197 22.39 2.96 -16.17
C ASN A 197 22.79 2.82 -14.68
N PRO A 198 23.48 1.74 -14.27
CA PRO A 198 23.90 1.58 -12.88
C PRO A 198 24.82 2.74 -12.46
N LEU A 199 24.54 3.33 -11.30
CA LEU A 199 25.25 4.49 -10.77
C LEU A 199 25.57 4.32 -9.29
N TYR A 200 26.81 4.58 -8.91
CA TYR A 200 27.20 4.75 -7.52
C TYR A 200 26.99 6.23 -7.12
N VAL A 201 25.99 6.51 -6.28
CA VAL A 201 25.51 7.88 -6.00
C VAL A 201 26.19 8.50 -4.79
N ALA A 202 26.38 7.73 -3.71
CA ALA A 202 26.90 8.26 -2.46
C ALA A 202 27.70 7.23 -1.65
N GLY A 203 28.53 7.70 -0.71
CA GLY A 203 29.27 6.88 0.24
C GLY A 203 30.78 6.83 0.00
N GLN A 204 31.44 5.92 0.72
CA GLN A 204 32.91 5.89 0.87
C GLN A 204 33.56 4.62 0.27
N ALA A 205 32.88 3.94 -0.67
CA ALA A 205 33.45 2.77 -1.32
C ALA A 205 34.77 3.13 -2.05
N PRO A 206 35.83 2.32 -1.91
CA PRO A 206 37.03 2.44 -2.74
C PRO A 206 36.72 2.26 -4.23
N ALA A 207 37.59 2.77 -5.10
CA ALA A 207 37.35 2.77 -6.55
C ALA A 207 37.09 1.35 -7.11
N ALA A 208 37.88 0.35 -6.71
CA ALA A 208 37.69 -1.04 -7.14
C ALA A 208 36.31 -1.60 -6.74
N VAL A 209 35.85 -1.26 -5.53
CA VAL A 209 34.53 -1.66 -5.04
C VAL A 209 33.42 -0.94 -5.82
N LYS A 210 33.56 0.37 -6.08
CA LYS A 210 32.59 1.12 -6.91
C LYS A 210 32.40 0.49 -8.29
N THR A 211 33.50 0.12 -8.95
CA THR A 211 33.45 -0.57 -10.25
C THR A 211 32.69 -1.90 -10.15
N CYS A 212 33.04 -2.75 -9.19
CA CYS A 212 32.33 -4.02 -8.98
C CYS A 212 30.84 -3.83 -8.71
N LEU A 213 30.47 -2.85 -7.89
CA LEU A 213 29.08 -2.53 -7.55
C LEU A 213 28.29 -2.12 -8.80
N ILE A 214 28.84 -1.23 -9.62
CA ILE A 214 28.21 -0.78 -10.87
C ILE A 214 28.05 -1.95 -11.86
N GLU A 215 29.07 -2.80 -11.99
CA GLU A 215 28.99 -3.98 -12.86
C GLU A 215 27.98 -5.03 -12.37
N ASN A 216 27.88 -5.25 -11.06
CA ASN A 216 26.90 -6.17 -10.49
C ASN A 216 25.48 -5.63 -10.67
N ALA A 217 25.30 -4.35 -10.39
CA ALA A 217 24.06 -3.61 -10.60
C ALA A 217 23.59 -3.69 -12.07
N GLY A 218 24.47 -3.50 -13.04
CA GLY A 218 24.14 -3.61 -14.47
C GLY A 218 23.70 -5.00 -14.93
N LYS A 219 23.92 -6.05 -14.12
CA LYS A 219 23.47 -7.43 -14.40
C LYS A 219 22.12 -7.75 -13.77
N LYS A 220 21.51 -6.81 -13.02
CA LYS A 220 20.23 -7.04 -12.35
C LYS A 220 19.12 -7.24 -13.35
N HIS A 221 18.29 -8.23 -13.08
CA HIS A 221 17.08 -8.52 -13.83
C HIS A 221 15.99 -8.97 -12.85
N LEU A 222 14.88 -8.25 -12.80
CA LEU A 222 13.73 -8.56 -11.97
C LEU A 222 12.89 -9.62 -12.68
N ALA A 223 13.01 -10.88 -12.25
CA ALA A 223 12.25 -11.97 -12.83
C ALA A 223 10.74 -11.78 -12.66
N GLY A 224 9.99 -11.85 -13.76
CA GLY A 224 8.53 -11.67 -13.76
C GLY A 224 8.06 -10.24 -13.59
N TYR A 225 8.94 -9.25 -13.78
CA TYR A 225 8.58 -7.84 -13.69
C TYR A 225 7.50 -7.46 -14.70
N ASP A 226 6.41 -6.90 -14.19
CA ASP A 226 5.21 -6.47 -14.94
C ASP A 226 4.88 -4.99 -14.69
N GLY A 227 5.74 -4.27 -13.98
CA GLY A 227 5.54 -2.87 -13.59
C GLY A 227 6.03 -1.84 -14.63
N PRO A 228 5.77 -0.53 -14.39
CA PRO A 228 6.31 0.55 -15.20
C PRO A 228 7.84 0.67 -15.08
N ALA A 229 8.50 1.45 -15.93
CA ALA A 229 9.91 1.75 -15.69
C ALA A 229 10.11 2.45 -14.33
N GLY A 230 11.23 2.21 -13.68
CA GLY A 230 11.51 2.74 -12.36
C GLY A 230 13.00 2.71 -12.00
N LYS A 231 13.28 2.82 -10.72
CA LYS A 231 14.63 2.89 -10.16
C LYS A 231 14.73 1.97 -8.96
N LEU A 232 15.68 1.03 -9.05
CA LEU A 232 16.08 0.16 -7.96
C LEU A 232 17.20 0.84 -7.18
N ILE A 233 17.04 0.96 -5.87
CA ILE A 233 17.98 1.63 -4.97
C ILE A 233 18.47 0.61 -3.96
N CYS A 234 19.79 0.50 -3.82
CA CYS A 234 20.42 -0.15 -2.69
C CYS A 234 21.18 0.89 -1.88
N GLU A 235 20.67 1.21 -0.70
CA GLU A 235 21.41 1.96 0.32
C GLU A 235 21.87 1.00 1.42
N TYR A 236 23.13 1.11 1.81
CA TYR A 236 23.74 0.24 2.80
C TYR A 236 24.67 1.01 3.73
N SER A 237 24.74 0.58 4.98
CA SER A 237 25.72 1.07 5.94
C SER A 237 25.99 0.01 7.01
N GLY A 238 27.20 -0.03 7.55
CA GLY A 238 27.53 -0.99 8.60
C GLY A 238 29.02 -1.23 8.77
N THR A 239 29.33 -2.34 9.45
CA THR A 239 30.69 -2.84 9.62
C THR A 239 30.82 -4.19 8.97
N LEU A 240 31.80 -4.33 8.09
CA LEU A 240 32.16 -5.57 7.43
C LEU A 240 33.52 -6.03 7.92
N THR A 241 33.60 -7.22 8.49
CA THR A 241 34.88 -7.88 8.80
C THR A 241 35.05 -9.11 7.89
N GLN A 242 36.18 -9.82 8.04
CA GLN A 242 36.40 -11.07 7.30
C GLN A 242 35.35 -12.14 7.65
N GLU A 243 34.88 -12.16 8.89
CA GLU A 243 34.03 -13.22 9.43
C GLU A 243 32.59 -12.79 9.69
N THR A 244 32.37 -11.49 9.92
CA THR A 244 31.07 -10.96 10.37
C THR A 244 30.58 -9.81 9.50
N GLU A 245 29.26 -9.78 9.32
CA GLU A 245 28.53 -8.80 8.53
C GLU A 245 27.50 -8.13 9.45
N MET A 246 27.76 -6.89 9.88
CA MET A 246 26.82 -6.10 10.68
C MET A 246 26.34 -4.93 9.82
N MET A 247 25.33 -5.22 8.99
CA MET A 247 24.88 -4.32 7.92
C MET A 247 23.41 -3.96 8.08
N THR A 248 23.12 -2.68 7.88
CA THR A 248 21.76 -2.16 7.65
C THR A 248 21.58 -2.00 6.14
N TRP A 249 20.49 -2.56 5.63
CA TRP A 249 20.12 -2.52 4.21
C TRP A 249 18.79 -1.79 4.05
N SER A 250 18.75 -0.84 3.13
CA SER A 250 17.55 -0.10 2.76
C SER A 250 17.30 -0.27 1.26
N PRO A 251 16.88 -1.48 0.81
CA PRO A 251 16.48 -1.67 -0.58
C PRO A 251 15.17 -0.93 -0.86
N ALA A 252 15.09 -0.28 -2.01
CA ALA A 252 13.85 0.34 -2.45
C ALA A 252 13.64 0.23 -3.95
N PHE A 253 12.37 0.24 -4.38
CA PHE A 253 11.99 0.45 -5.78
C PHE A 253 11.11 1.70 -5.86
N LEU A 254 11.47 2.63 -6.73
CA LEU A 254 10.69 3.84 -7.01
C LEU A 254 10.23 3.80 -8.47
N THR A 255 8.94 3.98 -8.72
CA THR A 255 8.44 4.19 -10.08
C THR A 255 9.00 5.50 -10.63
N ALA A 256 9.33 5.55 -11.93
CA ALA A 256 9.59 6.82 -12.56
C ALA A 256 8.33 7.68 -12.40
N GLU A 257 8.47 8.89 -11.83
CA GLU A 257 7.36 9.83 -11.87
C GLU A 257 6.97 10.01 -13.34
N PRO A 258 5.67 9.89 -13.68
CA PRO A 258 5.24 10.20 -15.04
C PRO A 258 5.69 11.64 -15.29
N ASN A 259 6.56 11.83 -16.30
CA ASN A 259 7.10 13.15 -16.67
C ASN A 259 5.98 14.18 -16.53
N GLN A 260 6.07 15.05 -15.52
CA GLN A 260 5.14 16.17 -15.43
C GLN A 260 5.36 16.97 -16.72
N PRO A 261 4.33 17.11 -17.57
CA PRO A 261 4.49 17.69 -18.90
C PRO A 261 4.98 19.13 -18.86
#